data_AF-A0A382XF98-F1
#
_entry.id   AF-A0A382XF98-F1
#
_cell.length_a   1.000
_cell.length_b   1.000
_cell.length_c   1.000
_cell.angle_alpha   90.00
_cell.angle_beta   90.00
_cell.angle_gamma   90.00
#
_symmetry.space_group_name_H-M   'P 1'
#
loop_
_entity.id
_entity.type
_entity.pdbx_description
1 polymer ?
#
loop_
_entity_poly.entity_id
_entity_poly.type
_entity_poly.pdbx_seq_one_letter_code
_entity_poly.pdbx_strand_id
1 'polypeptide(L)'
;VPLWFLATLLVPERFTEDQAEELFTQVLDACDSIGVALVGGHSEVTYGIDRPIVSGTMLGEVARDSLIRTGGAQEGDSIVITKG
;
A
#
# COMPACT_ATOMS: atom_id res chain seq x y z
N VAL A 1 11.48 -3.85 7.40
CA VAL A 1 10.04 -4.16 7.31
C VAL A 1 9.32 -2.85 7.03
N PRO A 2 8.27 -2.76 6.19
CA PRO A 2 7.51 -1.52 6.06
C PRO A 2 7.01 -1.04 7.43
N LEU A 3 7.00 0.28 7.63
CA LEU A 3 6.59 0.94 8.88
C LEU A 3 5.51 2.00 8.64
N TRP A 4 5.55 2.64 7.48
CA TRP A 4 4.66 3.76 7.15
C TRP A 4 4.05 3.63 5.77
N PHE A 5 2.83 4.13 5.63
CA PHE A 5 2.08 4.20 4.38
C PHE A 5 1.59 5.61 4.09
N LEU A 6 1.73 6.06 2.85
CA LEU A 6 1.02 7.23 2.32
C LEU A 6 -0.03 6.78 1.30
N ALA A 7 -1.30 7.07 1.55
CA ALA A 7 -2.43 6.61 0.73
C ALA A 7 -3.04 7.76 -0.08
N THR A 8 -3.09 7.62 -1.40
CA THR A 8 -3.90 8.44 -2.28
C THR A 8 -5.20 7.69 -2.60
N LEU A 9 -6.31 8.25 -2.14
CA LEU A 9 -7.66 7.72 -2.33
C LEU A 9 -8.43 8.59 -3.31
N LEU A 10 -8.74 8.03 -4.47
CA LEU A 10 -9.56 8.67 -5.50
C LEU A 10 -10.91 7.98 -5.51
N VAL A 11 -11.97 8.68 -5.13
CA VAL A 11 -13.33 8.12 -5.06
C VAL A 11 -14.22 8.69 -6.16
N PRO A 12 -15.13 7.90 -6.75
CA PRO A 12 -16.10 8.41 -7.73
C PRO A 12 -17.00 9.53 -7.17
N GLU A 13 -17.51 10.40 -8.04
CA GLU A 13 -18.47 11.47 -7.68
C GLU A 13 -19.76 10.98 -7.00
N ARG A 14 -20.11 9.72 -7.21
CA ARG A 14 -21.30 9.08 -6.62
C ARG A 14 -21.07 8.45 -5.25
N PHE A 15 -19.85 8.51 -4.72
CA PHE A 15 -19.56 7.97 -3.40
C PHE A 15 -20.27 8.77 -2.32
N THR A 16 -20.94 8.08 -1.42
CA THR A 16 -21.45 8.69 -0.19
C THR A 16 -20.34 8.86 0.84
N GLU A 17 -20.59 9.69 1.84
CA GLU A 17 -19.68 9.84 2.98
C GLU A 17 -19.45 8.51 3.69
N ASP A 18 -20.51 7.74 3.98
CA ASP A 18 -20.42 6.41 4.58
C ASP A 18 -19.54 5.44 3.77
N GLN A 19 -19.64 5.48 2.44
CA GLN A 19 -18.81 4.65 1.56
C GLN A 19 -17.34 5.07 1.57
N ALA A 20 -17.08 6.38 1.69
CA ALA A 20 -15.73 6.90 1.83
C ALA A 20 -15.14 6.55 3.20
N GLU A 21 -15.93 6.64 4.27
CA GLU A 21 -15.54 6.23 5.63
C GLU A 21 -15.22 4.73 5.67
N GLU A 22 -16.08 3.89 5.10
CA GLU A 22 -15.85 2.44 5.03
C GLU A 22 -14.55 2.11 4.26
N LEU A 23 -14.29 2.78 3.14
CA LEU A 23 -13.04 2.63 2.40
C LEU A 23 -11.82 3.03 3.26
N PHE A 24 -11.91 4.12 4.01
CA PHE A 24 -10.86 4.54 4.92
C PHE A 24 -10.63 3.54 6.05
N THR A 25 -11.70 3.00 6.65
CA THR A 25 -11.61 1.95 7.67
C THR A 25 -10.92 0.71 7.12
N GLN A 26 -11.26 0.27 5.90
CA GLN A 26 -10.58 -0.86 5.26
C GLN A 26 -9.08 -0.62 5.06
N VAL A 27 -8.68 0.62 4.73
CA VAL A 27 -7.25 0.98 4.62
C VAL A 27 -6.56 0.92 5.97
N LEU A 28 -7.19 1.44 7.03
CA LEU A 28 -6.67 1.39 8.40
C LEU A 28 -6.52 -0.05 8.89
N ASP A 29 -7.55 -0.87 8.74
CA ASP A 29 -7.54 -2.29 9.12
C ASP A 29 -6.44 -3.06 8.38
N ALA A 30 -6.26 -2.78 7.09
CA ALA A 30 -5.19 -3.38 6.30
C ALA A 30 -3.79 -2.97 6.82
N CYS A 31 -3.59 -1.70 7.16
CA CYS A 31 -2.34 -1.21 7.75
C CYS A 31 -2.07 -1.87 9.11
N ASP A 32 -3.07 -1.92 9.99
CA ASP A 32 -2.98 -2.52 11.32
C ASP A 32 -2.65 -4.01 11.25
N SER A 33 -3.24 -4.74 10.28
CA SER A 33 -2.99 -6.18 10.09
C SER A 33 -1.52 -6.53 9.81
N ILE A 34 -0.74 -5.56 9.32
CA ILE A 34 0.69 -5.72 9.00
C ILE A 34 1.60 -4.85 9.88
N GLY A 35 1.05 -4.17 10.90
CA GLY A 35 1.80 -3.31 11.82
C GLY A 35 2.39 -2.06 11.17
N VAL A 36 1.72 -1.50 10.17
CA VAL A 36 2.11 -0.27 9.47
C VAL A 36 1.23 0.89 9.91
N ALA A 37 1.80 2.09 10.03
CA ALA A 37 1.03 3.30 10.31
C ALA A 37 0.69 4.05 9.01
N LEU A 38 -0.58 4.42 8.82
CA LEU A 38 -0.98 5.42 7.83
C LEU A 38 -0.56 6.80 8.32
N VAL A 39 0.38 7.45 7.63
CA VAL A 39 1.00 8.72 8.08
C VAL A 39 0.69 9.93 7.20
N GLY A 40 -0.02 9.73 6.10
CA GLY A 40 -0.41 10.82 5.22
C GLY A 40 -0.95 10.32 3.90
N GLY A 41 -1.12 11.25 2.95
CA GLY A 41 -1.68 10.92 1.65
C GLY A 41 -2.48 12.04 1.03
N HIS A 42 -3.44 11.65 0.19
CA HIS A 42 -4.37 12.54 -0.49
C HIS A 42 -5.74 11.88 -0.60
N SER A 43 -6.80 12.66 -0.58
CA SER A 43 -8.16 12.18 -0.82
C SER A 43 -8.88 13.15 -1.74
N GLU A 44 -9.51 12.63 -2.78
CA GLU A 44 -10.17 13.43 -3.81
C GLU A 44 -11.40 12.69 -4.34
N VAL A 45 -12.45 13.46 -4.63
CA VAL A 45 -13.55 13.02 -5.48
C VAL A 45 -13.15 13.23 -6.94
N THR A 46 -12.99 12.15 -7.69
CA THR A 46 -12.49 12.16 -9.06
C THR A 46 -13.63 11.87 -10.05
N TYR A 47 -13.80 12.74 -11.04
CA TYR A 47 -14.79 12.59 -12.10
C TYR A 47 -14.37 11.54 -13.13
N GLY A 48 -15.34 10.79 -13.66
CA GLY A 48 -15.11 9.85 -14.76
C GLY A 48 -14.52 8.49 -14.36
N ILE A 49 -14.38 8.20 -13.06
CA ILE A 49 -14.03 6.85 -12.57
C ILE A 49 -15.26 6.10 -12.06
N ASP A 50 -15.29 4.80 -12.33
CA ASP A 50 -16.40 3.90 -11.99
C ASP A 50 -16.13 3.06 -10.73
N ARG A 51 -15.02 3.27 -10.04
CA ARG A 51 -14.65 2.59 -8.78
C ARG A 51 -13.55 3.37 -8.05
N PRO A 52 -13.39 3.19 -6.74
CA PRO A 52 -12.27 3.75 -6.01
C PRO A 52 -10.93 3.28 -6.56
N ILE A 53 -9.94 4.18 -6.54
CA ILE A 53 -8.55 3.87 -6.83
C ILE A 53 -7.75 4.21 -5.58
N VAL A 54 -7.02 3.23 -5.07
CA VAL A 54 -6.04 3.41 -3.99
C VAL A 54 -4.65 3.25 -4.59
N SER A 55 -3.85 4.30 -4.50
CA SER A 55 -2.44 4.28 -4.84
C SER A 55 -1.66 4.67 -3.59
N GLY A 56 -0.48 4.11 -3.37
CA GLY A 56 0.29 4.56 -2.22
C GLY A 56 1.74 4.15 -2.20
N THR A 57 2.44 4.74 -1.24
CA THR A 57 3.89 4.62 -1.07
C THR A 57 4.17 4.02 0.30
N MET A 58 4.88 2.90 0.32
CA MET A 58 5.35 2.27 1.56
C MET A 58 6.77 2.75 1.88
N LEU A 59 7.01 3.10 3.14
CA LEU A 59 8.34 3.39 3.67
C LEU A 59 8.68 2.44 4.80
N GLY A 60 9.96 2.17 4.96
CA GLY A 60 10.48 1.37 6.06
C GLY A 60 11.99 1.47 6.11
N GLU A 61 12.55 0.86 7.14
CA GLU A 61 13.98 0.88 7.41
C GLU A 61 14.60 -0.50 7.20
N VAL A 62 15.89 -0.49 6.86
CA VAL A 62 16.71 -1.69 6.72
C VAL A 62 18.16 -1.34 7.02
N ALA A 63 18.86 -2.26 7.69
CA ALA A 63 20.31 -2.13 7.85
C ALA A 63 21.00 -2.22 6.47
N ARG A 64 22.12 -1.50 6.30
CA ARG A 64 22.80 -1.38 5.00
C ARG A 64 23.20 -2.74 4.42
N ASP A 65 23.68 -3.63 5.27
CA ASP A 65 24.10 -5.01 4.98
C ASP A 65 22.93 -5.97 4.73
N SER A 66 21.72 -5.60 5.14
CA SER A 66 20.49 -6.39 4.98
C SER A 66 19.64 -5.95 3.78
N LEU A 67 20.09 -4.96 2.99
CA LEU A 67 19.36 -4.48 1.83
C LEU A 67 19.46 -5.47 0.66
N ILE A 68 18.34 -6.13 0.35
CA ILE A 68 18.22 -7.02 -0.81
C ILE A 68 17.89 -6.21 -2.07
N ARG A 69 18.61 -6.48 -3.16
CA ARG A 69 18.44 -5.82 -4.46
C ARG A 69 17.99 -6.82 -5.51
N THR A 70 17.30 -6.34 -6.54
CA THR A 70 16.80 -7.17 -7.65
C THR A 70 17.90 -7.81 -8.50
N GLY A 71 19.14 -7.30 -8.45
CA GLY A 71 20.29 -7.81 -9.21
C GLY A 71 21.31 -8.62 -8.41
N GLY A 72 20.90 -9.30 -7.34
CA GLY A 72 21.81 -9.96 -6.39
C GLY A 72 21.98 -11.48 -6.51
N ALA A 73 21.27 -12.14 -7.43
CA ALA A 73 21.30 -13.61 -7.54
C ALA A 73 22.65 -14.13 -8.06
N GLN A 74 23.08 -15.29 -7.56
CA GLN A 74 24.34 -15.95 -7.88
C GLN A 74 24.14 -17.40 -8.35
N GLU A 75 25.16 -17.96 -9.00
CA GLU A 75 25.17 -19.38 -9.33
C GLU A 75 25.08 -20.22 -8.04
N GLY A 76 24.15 -21.18 -8.02
CA GLY A 76 23.88 -22.04 -6.86
C GLY A 76 22.73 -21.57 -5.97
N ASP A 77 22.18 -20.38 -6.19
CA ASP A 77 20.98 -19.93 -5.47
C ASP A 77 19.75 -20.78 -5.81
N SER A 78 18.90 -21.00 -4.82
CA SER A 78 17.61 -21.67 -5.01
C SER A 78 16.52 -20.69 -5.43
N ILE A 79 15.64 -21.11 -6.34
CA ILE A 79 14.45 -20.35 -6.73
C ILE A 79 13.26 -20.85 -5.91
N VAL A 80 12.64 -19.95 -5.15
CA VAL A 80 11.44 -20.24 -4.36
C VAL A 80 10.26 -19.44 -4.92
N ILE A 81 9.17 -20.15 -5.24
CA ILE A 81 7.91 -19.56 -5.68
C ILE A 81 6.92 -19.68 -4.52
N THR A 82 6.45 -18.53 -4.02
CA THR A 82 5.51 -18.50 -2.89
C THR A 82 4.04 -18.59 -3.32
N LYS A 83 3.75 -18.29 -4.58
CA LYS A 83 2.42 -18.37 -5.21
C LYS A 83 2.59 -18.69 -6.69
N GLY A 84 1.79 -19.63 -7.22
CA GLY A 84 1.77 -20.05 -8.63
C GLY A 84 0.39 -20.53 -9.04
#